data_AF-A0A7K0SFU3-F1
#
_entry.id   AF-A0A7K0SFU3-F1
#
_cell.length_a   1.000
_cell.length_b   1.000
_cell.length_c   1.000
_cell.angle_alpha   90.00
_cell.angle_beta   90.00
_cell.angle_gamma   90.00
#
_symmetry.space_group_name_H-M   'P 1'
#
loop_
_entity.id
_entity.type
_entity.pdbx_description
1 polymer ?
#
loop_
_entity_poly.entity_id
_entity_poly.type
_entity_poly.pdbx_seq_one_letter_code
_entity_poly.pdbx_strand_id
1 'polypeptide(L)'
;VTTVTNPGWRMFAAVVVGLILAQVLSKLTEYFTSTEHKPVIEIAESTRTGPATVVLSGTSSGLESSVWSIVAIAIGIGVAIGLGGGNVQFVLYLIALSGMGMLATTGVIVSEDSFGPVADNAAGIAEMSGEFSGEAEKIMVSLDAVGNTTKAVTKGFAIGSAVIAAVALFASYIDIIAVEQFGQAKIDRLLATGQSVYLRVPINVADPKVFIGLLIGGSIAFIFSSLAIRAVGRTAQVVVQEVRNQFADGKIMSGEKRPDYGPVIDICTKASLRELTTPALLAVLAPVIIGFGINKYALGAFLAGVILTGQLMANYFNNAGGAWDNAKKYIEDGNEGGKGSESHKAAIIGDTVGDPFKDTAGPALNPLIKVMNLVSLLILPAIISLEGRDSRFLIAGLSTIVLLGAIAFSKRETGGIEALDAPVSTPVG
;
A
#
# COMPACT_ATOMS: atom_id res chain seq x y z
N VAL A 1 -9.32 0.36 40.78
CA VAL A 1 -9.91 1.09 39.63
C VAL A 1 -9.29 2.46 39.60
N THR A 2 -8.32 2.70 38.72
CA THR A 2 -7.82 4.05 38.45
C THR A 2 -8.94 4.79 37.73
N THR A 3 -9.66 5.66 38.43
CA THR A 3 -10.64 6.54 37.81
C THR A 3 -9.89 7.43 36.81
N VAL A 4 -10.19 7.28 35.53
CA VAL A 4 -9.57 8.11 34.48
C VAL A 4 -10.04 9.55 34.72
N THR A 5 -9.11 10.43 35.10
CA THR A 5 -9.45 11.83 35.37
C THR A 5 -9.72 12.57 34.07
N ASN A 6 -10.85 13.28 34.01
CA ASN A 6 -11.28 14.06 32.84
C ASN A 6 -11.24 13.28 31.51
N PRO A 7 -12.06 12.22 31.37
CA PRO A 7 -12.06 11.37 30.18
C PRO A 7 -12.46 12.16 28.92
N GLY A 8 -13.38 13.13 29.05
CA GLY A 8 -13.81 13.99 27.94
C GLY A 8 -12.66 14.76 27.30
N TRP A 9 -11.84 15.42 28.12
CA TRP A 9 -10.65 16.13 27.63
C TRP A 9 -9.64 15.20 26.98
N ARG A 10 -9.40 14.01 27.56
CA ARG A 10 -8.45 13.02 27.02
C ARG A 10 -8.93 12.47 25.66
N MET A 11 -10.24 12.23 25.51
CA MET A 11 -10.84 11.82 24.24
C MET A 11 -10.72 12.92 23.19
N PHE A 12 -11.03 14.18 23.54
CA PHE A 12 -10.83 15.31 22.65
C PHE A 12 -9.35 15.46 22.23
N ALA A 13 -8.43 15.37 23.19
CA ALA A 13 -7.00 15.41 22.91
C ALA A 13 -6.56 14.30 21.96
N ALA A 14 -7.09 13.07 22.09
CA ALA A 14 -6.78 11.98 21.17
C ALA A 14 -7.25 12.25 19.74
N VAL A 15 -8.43 12.85 19.54
CA VAL A 15 -8.89 13.29 18.22
C VAL A 15 -7.95 14.36 17.63
N VAL A 16 -7.52 15.33 18.43
CA VAL A 16 -6.55 16.36 18.02
C VAL A 16 -5.20 15.74 17.67
N VAL A 17 -4.72 14.75 18.42
CA VAL A 17 -3.51 13.99 18.09
C VAL A 17 -3.64 13.31 16.74
N GLY A 18 -4.82 12.76 16.43
CA GLY A 18 -5.13 12.22 15.11
C GLY A 18 -4.99 13.26 13.99
N LEU A 19 -5.58 14.44 14.17
CA LEU A 19 -5.45 15.55 13.21
C LEU A 19 -3.99 15.97 13.00
N ILE A 20 -3.23 16.11 14.09
CA ILE A 20 -1.81 16.45 14.02
C ILE A 20 -1.02 15.35 13.30
N LEU A 21 -1.26 14.08 13.64
CA LEU A 21 -0.59 12.94 13.02
C LEU A 21 -0.86 12.89 11.50
N ALA A 22 -2.08 13.17 11.07
CA ALA A 22 -2.41 13.29 9.65
C ALA A 22 -1.53 14.34 8.95
N GLN A 23 -1.44 15.55 9.52
CA GLN A 23 -0.61 16.63 8.96
C GLN A 23 0.88 16.30 8.97
N VAL A 24 1.38 15.65 10.03
CA VAL A 24 2.78 15.22 10.12
C VAL A 24 3.10 14.20 9.02
N LEU A 25 2.23 13.20 8.80
CA LEU A 25 2.44 12.21 7.74
C LEU A 25 2.38 12.83 6.34
N SER A 26 1.45 13.77 6.12
CA SER A 26 1.38 14.54 4.87
C SER A 26 2.67 15.32 4.63
N LYS A 27 3.15 16.07 5.63
CA LYS A 27 4.38 16.87 5.51
C LYS A 27 5.64 16.03 5.36
N LEU A 28 5.73 14.88 6.03
CA LEU A 28 6.81 13.93 5.82
C LEU A 28 6.80 13.41 4.39
N THR A 29 5.63 13.03 3.87
CA THR A 29 5.50 12.54 2.49
C THR A 29 5.91 13.63 1.49
N GLU A 30 5.38 14.84 1.65
CA GLU A 30 5.72 16.01 0.84
C GLU A 30 7.23 16.29 0.83
N TYR A 31 7.91 16.23 1.99
CA TYR A 31 9.36 16.43 2.08
C TYR A 31 10.16 15.44 1.23
N PHE A 32 9.74 14.17 1.18
CA PHE A 32 10.44 13.12 0.44
C PHE A 32 10.05 13.06 -1.04
N THR A 33 8.91 13.63 -1.44
CA THR A 33 8.42 13.52 -2.82
C THR A 33 8.36 14.84 -3.58
N SER A 34 8.35 16.01 -2.94
CA SER A 34 8.24 17.31 -3.63
C SER A 34 9.54 17.73 -4.32
N THR A 35 9.41 18.37 -5.48
CA THR A 35 10.53 18.93 -6.28
C THR A 35 11.25 20.08 -5.58
N GLU A 36 10.65 20.68 -4.56
CA GLU A 36 11.22 21.80 -3.80
C GLU A 36 12.21 21.35 -2.72
N HIS A 37 12.24 20.04 -2.42
CA HIS A 37 12.97 19.51 -1.28
C HIS A 37 14.19 18.69 -1.69
N LYS A 38 15.16 18.68 -0.77
CA LYS A 38 16.48 18.06 -0.95
C LYS A 38 16.42 16.60 -1.44
N PRO A 39 15.56 15.70 -0.93
CA PRO A 39 15.57 14.29 -1.36
C PRO A 39 15.33 14.10 -2.86
N VAL A 40 14.40 14.86 -3.45
CA VAL A 40 14.12 14.77 -4.89
C VAL A 40 15.22 15.42 -5.72
N ILE A 41 15.75 16.55 -5.26
CA ILE A 41 16.87 17.24 -5.92
C ILE A 41 18.09 16.31 -5.96
N GLU A 42 18.41 15.61 -4.86
CA GLU A 42 19.52 14.65 -4.82
C GLU A 42 19.32 13.47 -5.79
N ILE A 43 18.07 13.00 -5.96
CA ILE A 43 17.75 11.98 -6.96
C ILE A 43 17.95 12.53 -8.38
N ALA A 44 17.50 13.76 -8.65
CA ALA A 44 17.70 14.41 -9.94
C ALA A 44 19.19 14.63 -10.23
N GLU A 45 19.99 15.11 -9.28
CA GLU A 45 21.44 15.28 -9.43
C GLU A 45 22.16 13.94 -9.68
N SER A 46 21.66 12.84 -9.11
CA SER A 46 22.24 11.51 -9.32
C SER A 46 22.14 11.03 -10.78
N THR A 47 21.26 11.62 -11.60
CA THR A 47 21.15 11.31 -13.04
C THR A 47 22.42 11.61 -13.82
N ARG A 48 23.28 12.53 -13.32
CA ARG A 48 24.58 12.86 -13.92
C ARG A 48 25.50 11.63 -14.08
N THR A 49 25.28 10.59 -13.28
CA THR A 49 26.06 9.35 -13.30
C THR A 49 25.28 8.14 -13.87
N GLY A 50 24.07 8.38 -14.39
CA GLY A 50 23.28 7.42 -15.14
C GLY A 50 22.13 6.76 -14.37
N PRO A 51 21.39 5.81 -14.99
CA PRO A 51 20.17 5.25 -14.40
C PRO A 51 20.37 4.46 -13.11
N ALA A 52 21.52 3.81 -12.95
CA ALA A 52 21.79 2.95 -11.79
C ALA A 52 21.81 3.76 -10.48
N THR A 53 22.45 4.93 -10.50
CA THR A 53 22.54 5.82 -9.33
C THR A 53 21.21 6.48 -9.02
N VAL A 54 20.37 6.75 -10.03
CA VAL A 54 18.98 7.21 -9.86
C VAL A 54 18.15 6.20 -9.07
N VAL A 55 18.21 4.92 -9.47
CA VAL A 55 17.49 3.84 -8.76
C VAL A 55 18.03 3.64 -7.34
N LEU A 56 19.35 3.73 -7.14
CA LEU A 56 19.93 3.63 -5.80
C LEU A 56 19.50 4.80 -4.91
N SER A 57 19.53 6.03 -5.43
CA SER A 57 19.16 7.24 -4.69
C SER A 57 17.69 7.22 -4.25
N GLY A 58 16.77 6.94 -5.19
CA GLY A 58 15.34 6.87 -4.85
C GLY A 58 15.00 5.68 -3.94
N THR A 59 15.69 4.54 -4.08
CA THR A 59 15.54 3.41 -3.15
C THR A 59 15.95 3.80 -1.73
N SER A 60 17.09 4.47 -1.59
CA SER A 60 17.57 4.96 -0.29
C SER A 60 16.59 5.94 0.34
N SER A 61 16.13 6.94 -0.42
CA SER A 61 15.16 7.94 0.03
C SER A 61 13.84 7.31 0.48
N GLY A 62 13.30 6.36 -0.30
CA GLY A 62 12.08 5.64 0.04
C GLY A 62 12.21 4.83 1.34
N LEU A 63 13.32 4.13 1.53
CA LEU A 63 13.57 3.35 2.75
C LEU A 63 13.64 4.25 3.98
N GLU A 64 14.34 5.39 3.88
CA GLU A 64 14.42 6.38 4.96
C GLU A 64 13.04 6.96 5.28
N SER A 65 12.28 7.39 4.27
CA SER A 65 10.96 8.02 4.47
C SER A 65 9.97 7.09 5.20
N SER A 66 10.11 5.77 5.01
CA SER A 66 9.30 4.74 5.65
C SER A 66 9.55 4.68 7.16
N VAL A 67 10.81 4.86 7.59
CA VAL A 67 11.19 4.87 9.00
C VAL A 67 10.63 6.10 9.70
N TRP A 68 10.75 7.28 9.10
CA TRP A 68 10.20 8.50 9.69
C TRP A 68 8.68 8.44 9.85
N SER A 69 8.00 7.86 8.87
CA SER A 69 6.55 7.67 8.91
C SER A 69 6.10 6.74 10.04
N ILE A 70 6.79 5.60 10.24
CA ILE A 70 6.44 4.69 11.33
C ILE A 70 6.77 5.28 12.71
N VAL A 71 7.84 6.07 12.81
CA VAL A 71 8.18 6.80 14.04
C VAL A 71 7.09 7.80 14.40
N ALA A 72 6.55 8.55 13.43
CA ALA A 72 5.44 9.47 13.66
C ALA A 72 4.20 8.75 14.21
N ILE A 73 3.86 7.58 13.64
CA ILE A 73 2.76 6.74 14.13
C ILE A 73 3.03 6.21 15.54
N ALA A 74 4.24 5.74 15.81
CA ALA A 74 4.63 5.25 17.14
C ALA A 74 4.53 6.35 18.20
N ILE A 75 4.92 7.60 17.87
CA ILE A 75 4.73 8.76 18.74
C ILE A 75 3.24 9.02 18.98
N GLY A 76 2.40 8.99 17.93
CA GLY A 76 0.95 9.15 18.07
C GLY A 76 0.33 8.12 19.01
N ILE A 77 0.71 6.85 18.88
CA ILE A 77 0.31 5.77 19.79
C ILE A 77 0.84 6.02 21.21
N GLY A 78 2.10 6.46 21.34
CA GLY A 78 2.72 6.82 22.62
C GLY A 78 1.97 7.94 23.37
N VAL A 79 1.50 8.95 22.64
CA VAL A 79 0.65 10.01 23.21
C VAL A 79 -0.68 9.44 23.70
N ALA A 80 -1.32 8.55 22.93
CA ALA A 80 -2.53 7.85 23.38
C ALA A 80 -2.30 7.00 24.64
N ILE A 81 -1.13 6.35 24.76
CA ILE A 81 -0.71 5.61 25.96
C ILE A 81 -0.62 6.55 27.17
N GLY A 82 0.04 7.71 27.02
CA GLY A 82 0.17 8.72 28.07
C GLY A 82 -1.20 9.27 28.50
N LEU A 83 -2.06 9.60 27.53
CA LEU A 83 -3.43 10.04 27.78
C LEU A 83 -4.29 8.95 28.43
N GLY A 84 -3.99 7.67 28.20
CA GLY A 84 -4.74 6.56 28.78
C GLY A 84 -4.51 6.34 30.28
N GLY A 85 -3.43 6.89 30.86
CA GLY A 85 -3.18 6.83 32.29
C GLY A 85 -3.07 5.41 32.87
N GLY A 86 -2.52 4.47 32.10
CA GLY A 86 -2.31 3.07 32.51
C GLY A 86 -3.52 2.14 32.28
N ASN A 87 -4.66 2.65 31.80
CA ASN A 87 -5.80 1.82 31.41
C ASN A 87 -5.68 1.42 29.93
N VAL A 88 -5.26 0.19 29.67
CA VAL A 88 -5.03 -0.35 28.31
C VAL A 88 -6.28 -0.29 27.42
N GLN A 89 -7.47 -0.58 27.97
CA GLN A 89 -8.70 -0.52 27.19
C GLN A 89 -9.03 0.92 26.77
N PHE A 90 -8.84 1.87 27.69
CA PHE A 90 -9.01 3.27 27.37
C PHE A 90 -7.95 3.75 26.36
N VAL A 91 -6.70 3.30 26.47
CA VAL A 91 -5.64 3.57 25.48
C VAL A 91 -6.07 3.15 24.08
N LEU A 92 -6.57 1.91 23.92
CA LEU A 92 -6.99 1.40 22.61
C LEU A 92 -8.18 2.18 22.05
N TYR A 93 -9.11 2.60 22.91
CA TYR A 93 -10.19 3.49 22.53
C TYR A 93 -9.68 4.87 22.09
N LEU A 94 -8.68 5.44 22.79
CA LEU A 94 -8.03 6.69 22.38
C LEU A 94 -7.30 6.54 21.04
N ILE A 95 -6.64 5.40 20.78
CA ILE A 95 -6.03 5.11 19.47
C ILE A 95 -7.09 5.08 18.37
N ALA A 96 -8.25 4.46 18.62
CA ALA A 96 -9.38 4.47 17.68
C ALA A 96 -9.89 5.90 17.41
N LEU A 97 -10.00 6.73 18.46
CA LEU A 97 -10.37 8.14 18.33
C LEU A 97 -9.32 8.97 17.57
N SER A 98 -8.03 8.70 17.77
CA SER A 98 -6.98 9.30 16.94
C SER A 98 -7.10 8.90 15.48
N GLY A 99 -7.46 7.64 15.19
CA GLY A 99 -7.80 7.21 13.82
C GLY A 99 -8.98 7.97 13.24
N MET A 100 -10.05 8.17 14.01
CA MET A 100 -11.18 9.02 13.59
C MET A 100 -10.78 10.48 13.39
N GLY A 101 -9.90 11.00 14.24
CA GLY A 101 -9.34 12.35 14.12
C GLY A 101 -8.56 12.54 12.83
N MET A 102 -7.72 11.57 12.43
CA MET A 102 -7.06 11.58 11.13
C MET A 102 -8.11 11.67 10.00
N LEU A 103 -9.14 10.83 10.07
CA LEU A 103 -10.18 10.74 9.04
C LEU A 103 -11.20 11.89 9.06
N ALA A 104 -11.15 12.81 10.04
CA ALA A 104 -12.07 13.94 10.09
C ALA A 104 -11.93 14.88 8.87
N THR A 105 -10.75 14.93 8.26
CA THR A 105 -10.48 15.71 7.03
C THR A 105 -10.56 14.88 5.75
N THR A 106 -11.15 13.67 5.79
CA THR A 106 -11.20 12.75 4.63
C THR A 106 -11.78 13.42 3.38
N GLY A 107 -12.78 14.29 3.50
CA GLY A 107 -13.35 14.99 2.35
C GLY A 107 -12.33 15.86 1.60
N VAL A 108 -11.41 16.50 2.31
CA VAL A 108 -10.32 17.30 1.72
C VAL A 108 -9.29 16.36 1.09
N ILE A 109 -8.85 15.33 1.81
CA ILE A 109 -7.85 14.36 1.32
C ILE A 109 -8.33 13.66 0.04
N VAL A 110 -9.59 13.20 -0.01
CA VAL A 110 -10.14 12.56 -1.22
C VAL A 110 -10.25 13.55 -2.37
N SER A 111 -10.51 14.83 -2.10
CA SER A 111 -10.53 15.88 -3.12
C SER A 111 -9.13 16.13 -3.71
N GLU A 112 -8.10 16.18 -2.85
CA GLU A 112 -6.69 16.29 -3.25
C GLU A 112 -6.21 15.08 -4.07
N ASP A 113 -6.66 13.88 -3.68
CA ASP A 113 -6.35 12.62 -4.39
C ASP A 113 -7.01 12.59 -5.78
N SER A 114 -8.27 13.05 -5.86
CA SER A 114 -9.03 13.11 -7.10
C SER A 114 -8.54 14.22 -8.05
N PHE A 115 -7.98 15.30 -7.50
CA PHE A 115 -7.42 16.40 -8.29
C PHE A 115 -6.31 15.93 -9.24
N GLY A 116 -5.40 15.06 -8.77
CA GLY A 116 -4.27 14.60 -9.57
C GLY A 116 -4.66 13.89 -10.87
N PRO A 117 -5.47 12.80 -10.83
CA PRO A 117 -5.94 12.11 -12.04
C PRO A 117 -6.79 12.99 -12.97
N VAL A 118 -7.50 13.99 -12.43
CA VAL A 118 -8.27 14.94 -13.25
C VAL A 118 -7.31 15.86 -14.02
N ALA A 119 -6.28 16.40 -13.35
CA ALA A 119 -5.26 17.24 -13.98
C ALA A 119 -4.47 16.46 -15.05
N ASP A 120 -4.08 15.22 -14.76
CA ASP A 120 -3.37 14.31 -15.67
C ASP A 120 -4.18 14.02 -16.94
N ASN A 121 -5.46 13.62 -16.80
CA ASN A 121 -6.34 13.40 -17.94
C ASN A 121 -6.56 14.68 -18.77
N ALA A 122 -6.71 15.83 -18.12
CA ALA A 122 -6.87 17.10 -18.81
C ALA A 122 -5.60 17.47 -19.60
N ALA A 123 -4.41 17.22 -19.06
CA ALA A 123 -3.14 17.42 -19.76
C ALA A 123 -3.01 16.48 -20.97
N GLY A 124 -3.36 15.19 -20.80
CA GLY A 124 -3.36 14.22 -21.90
C GLY A 124 -4.35 14.57 -23.03
N ILE A 125 -5.56 15.01 -22.69
CA ILE A 125 -6.54 15.49 -23.68
C ILE A 125 -6.01 16.72 -24.43
N ALA A 126 -5.39 17.65 -23.71
CA ALA A 126 -4.82 18.84 -24.31
C ALA A 126 -3.67 18.48 -25.29
N GLU A 127 -2.74 17.62 -24.90
CA GLU A 127 -1.66 17.13 -25.75
C GLU A 127 -2.22 16.43 -27.01
N MET A 128 -3.19 15.53 -26.84
CA MET A 128 -3.83 14.82 -27.95
C MET A 128 -4.64 15.73 -28.88
N SER A 129 -5.03 16.93 -28.45
CA SER A 129 -5.76 17.90 -29.28
C SER A 129 -4.87 18.60 -30.30
N GLY A 130 -3.55 18.66 -30.07
CA GLY A 130 -2.59 19.37 -30.92
C GLY A 130 -2.68 20.90 -30.88
N GLU A 131 -3.62 21.48 -30.13
CA GLU A 131 -3.80 22.94 -29.99
C GLU A 131 -3.27 23.50 -28.67
N PHE A 132 -2.37 22.76 -28.02
CA PHE A 132 -1.87 23.06 -26.70
C PHE A 132 -0.46 23.65 -26.75
N SER A 133 -0.34 24.95 -26.52
CA SER A 133 0.97 25.62 -26.50
C SER A 133 0.98 26.86 -25.60
N GLY A 134 2.19 27.26 -25.19
CA GLY A 134 2.41 28.53 -24.51
C GLY A 134 2.07 28.51 -23.02
N GLU A 135 1.18 29.37 -22.58
CA GLU A 135 0.86 29.55 -21.15
C GLU A 135 -0.04 28.43 -20.61
N ALA A 136 -1.01 27.97 -21.41
CA ALA A 136 -1.90 26.87 -21.02
C ALA A 136 -1.13 25.56 -20.76
N GLU A 137 -0.13 25.28 -21.59
CA GLU A 137 0.76 24.12 -21.42
C GLU A 137 1.51 24.17 -20.09
N LYS A 138 2.13 25.30 -19.78
CA LYS A 138 2.86 25.49 -18.53
C LYS A 138 1.97 25.35 -17.30
N ILE A 139 0.77 25.92 -17.35
CA ILE A 139 -0.19 25.83 -16.24
C ILE A 139 -0.56 24.36 -15.99
N MET A 140 -0.90 23.62 -17.04
CA MET A 140 -1.32 22.22 -16.90
C MET A 140 -0.18 21.30 -16.45
N VAL A 141 1.03 21.47 -16.96
CA VAL A 141 2.22 20.73 -16.49
C VAL A 141 2.47 21.01 -15.00
N SER A 142 2.30 22.26 -14.57
CA SER A 142 2.41 22.62 -13.15
C SER A 142 1.31 21.97 -12.30
N LEU A 143 0.06 21.92 -12.78
CA LEU A 143 -1.04 21.26 -12.08
C LEU A 143 -0.83 19.74 -11.95
N ASP A 144 -0.28 19.07 -12.97
CA ASP A 144 0.09 17.65 -12.91
C ASP A 144 1.17 17.38 -11.86
N ALA A 145 2.22 18.22 -11.80
CA ALA A 145 3.27 18.11 -10.78
C ALA A 145 2.72 18.27 -9.34
N VAL A 146 1.81 19.23 -9.13
CA VAL A 146 1.09 19.36 -7.86
C VAL A 146 0.25 18.12 -7.59
N GLY A 147 -0.46 17.62 -8.61
CA GLY A 147 -1.27 16.40 -8.56
C GLY A 147 -0.49 15.16 -8.14
N ASN A 148 0.76 14.99 -8.59
CA ASN A 148 1.60 13.86 -8.19
C ASN A 148 2.04 13.95 -6.72
N THR A 149 2.32 15.16 -6.23
CA THR A 149 2.61 15.39 -4.82
C THR A 149 1.37 15.14 -3.95
N THR A 150 0.18 15.61 -4.36
CA THR A 150 -1.06 15.34 -3.62
C THR A 150 -1.41 13.86 -3.61
N LYS A 151 -1.28 13.14 -4.74
CA LYS A 151 -1.42 11.67 -4.83
C LYS A 151 -0.49 10.94 -3.85
N ALA A 152 0.76 11.40 -3.70
CA ALA A 152 1.69 10.79 -2.75
C ALA A 152 1.24 11.04 -1.30
N VAL A 153 0.91 12.28 -0.97
CA VAL A 153 0.42 12.69 0.36
C VAL A 153 -0.82 11.90 0.77
N THR A 154 -1.77 11.72 -0.13
CA THR A 154 -3.02 10.99 0.11
C THR A 154 -2.76 9.50 0.34
N LYS A 155 -1.84 8.90 -0.43
CA LYS A 155 -1.35 7.52 -0.22
C LYS A 155 -0.71 7.35 1.16
N GLY A 156 0.16 8.28 1.58
CA GLY A 156 0.80 8.27 2.90
C GLY A 156 -0.21 8.41 4.05
N PHE A 157 -1.18 9.31 3.92
CA PHE A 157 -2.30 9.46 4.86
C PHE A 157 -3.14 8.17 4.96
N ALA A 158 -3.49 7.58 3.81
CA ALA A 158 -4.32 6.40 3.73
C ALA A 158 -3.65 5.18 4.40
N ILE A 159 -2.34 5.05 4.27
CA ILE A 159 -1.57 4.01 4.95
C ILE A 159 -1.47 4.28 6.45
N GLY A 160 -1.16 5.51 6.87
CA GLY A 160 -1.08 5.85 8.30
C GLY A 160 -2.39 5.59 9.04
N SER A 161 -3.52 5.98 8.45
CA SER A 161 -4.85 5.70 9.01
C SER A 161 -5.14 4.20 9.08
N ALA A 162 -4.66 3.41 8.11
CA ALA A 162 -4.82 1.95 8.12
C ALA A 162 -4.09 1.30 9.29
N VAL A 163 -2.87 1.75 9.60
CA VAL A 163 -2.09 1.25 10.74
C VAL A 163 -2.78 1.58 12.07
N ILE A 164 -3.21 2.83 12.26
CA ILE A 164 -3.92 3.25 13.48
C ILE A 164 -5.23 2.46 13.64
N ALA A 165 -6.00 2.31 12.57
CA ALA A 165 -7.22 1.50 12.58
C ALA A 165 -6.93 0.04 12.90
N ALA A 166 -5.89 -0.56 12.31
CA ALA A 166 -5.50 -1.94 12.58
C ALA A 166 -5.07 -2.16 14.03
N VAL A 167 -4.33 -1.21 14.63
CA VAL A 167 -3.98 -1.24 16.05
C VAL A 167 -5.23 -1.17 16.92
N ALA A 168 -6.19 -0.30 16.57
CA ALA A 168 -7.46 -0.22 17.28
C ALA A 168 -8.28 -1.53 17.17
N LEU A 169 -8.24 -2.22 16.03
CA LEU A 169 -8.96 -3.49 15.83
C LEU A 169 -8.42 -4.64 16.69
N PHE A 170 -7.18 -4.57 17.20
CA PHE A 170 -6.71 -5.53 18.21
C PHE A 170 -7.54 -5.49 19.49
N ALA A 171 -8.18 -4.35 19.80
CA ALA A 171 -9.14 -4.25 20.89
C ALA A 171 -10.28 -5.24 20.70
N SER A 172 -10.96 -5.13 19.56
CA SER A 172 -12.05 -6.02 19.18
C SER A 172 -11.60 -7.47 19.05
N TYR A 173 -10.38 -7.71 18.54
CA TYR A 173 -9.83 -9.05 18.41
C TYR A 173 -9.68 -9.75 19.77
N ILE A 174 -9.09 -9.06 20.74
CA ILE A 174 -8.89 -9.57 22.09
C ILE A 174 -10.23 -9.73 22.83
N ASP A 175 -11.13 -8.77 22.66
CA ASP A 175 -12.47 -8.83 23.26
C ASP A 175 -13.25 -10.06 22.76
N ILE A 176 -13.23 -10.35 21.46
CA ILE A 176 -13.87 -11.56 20.89
C ILE A 176 -13.26 -12.83 21.51
N ILE A 177 -11.94 -12.95 21.59
CA ILE A 177 -11.31 -14.13 22.22
C ILE A 177 -11.79 -14.28 23.66
N ALA A 178 -11.82 -13.17 24.40
CA ALA A 178 -12.17 -13.20 25.80
C ALA A 178 -13.64 -13.59 26.02
N VAL A 179 -14.56 -13.04 25.22
CA VAL A 179 -15.99 -13.36 25.28
C VAL A 179 -16.22 -14.84 24.97
N GLU A 180 -15.64 -15.36 23.90
CA GLU A 180 -15.79 -16.75 23.49
C GLU A 180 -15.15 -17.74 24.49
N GLN A 181 -14.03 -17.36 25.13
CA GLN A 181 -13.30 -18.24 26.05
C GLN A 181 -13.85 -18.22 27.49
N PHE A 182 -14.33 -17.06 27.96
CA PHE A 182 -14.69 -16.86 29.37
C PHE A 182 -16.19 -16.60 29.59
N GLY A 183 -16.94 -16.32 28.52
CA GLY A 183 -18.36 -15.96 28.54
C GLY A 183 -18.60 -14.48 28.85
N GLN A 184 -19.57 -13.88 28.15
CA GLN A 184 -19.92 -12.45 28.24
C GLN A 184 -20.11 -11.97 29.69
N ALA A 185 -20.87 -12.71 30.50
CA ALA A 185 -21.17 -12.33 31.89
C ALA A 185 -19.92 -12.21 32.79
N LYS A 186 -18.85 -12.95 32.49
CA LYS A 186 -17.58 -12.89 33.24
C LYS A 186 -16.73 -11.72 32.76
N ILE A 187 -16.78 -11.41 31.46
CA ILE A 187 -16.15 -10.23 30.88
C ILE A 187 -16.80 -8.95 31.41
N ASP A 188 -18.12 -8.85 31.43
CA ASP A 188 -18.84 -7.67 31.95
C ASP A 188 -18.45 -7.38 33.41
N ARG A 189 -18.29 -8.43 34.23
CA ARG A 189 -17.80 -8.32 35.61
C ARG A 189 -16.33 -7.89 35.70
N LEU A 190 -15.46 -8.38 34.80
CA LEU A 190 -14.05 -7.98 34.74
C LEU A 190 -13.91 -6.50 34.32
N LEU A 191 -14.67 -6.08 33.31
CA LEU A 191 -14.75 -4.70 32.86
C LEU A 191 -15.27 -3.78 33.97
N ALA A 192 -16.30 -4.20 34.71
CA ALA A 192 -16.83 -3.45 35.86
C ALA A 192 -15.84 -3.33 37.03
N THR A 193 -14.89 -4.26 37.17
CA THR A 193 -13.83 -4.20 38.20
C THR A 193 -12.58 -3.44 37.75
N GLY A 194 -12.57 -2.89 36.53
CA GLY A 194 -11.45 -2.15 35.97
C GLY A 194 -10.21 -3.01 35.71
N GLN A 195 -10.35 -4.33 35.68
CA GLN A 195 -9.29 -5.25 35.27
C GLN A 195 -9.28 -5.36 33.75
N SER A 196 -8.09 -5.25 33.17
CA SER A 196 -7.93 -5.31 31.73
C SER A 196 -8.08 -6.74 31.21
N VAL A 197 -9.11 -6.98 30.38
CA VAL A 197 -9.31 -8.23 29.62
C VAL A 197 -8.04 -8.63 28.85
N TYR A 198 -7.28 -7.62 28.41
CA TYR A 198 -6.02 -7.75 27.69
C TYR A 198 -4.91 -8.47 28.47
N LEU A 199 -4.92 -8.41 29.81
CA LEU A 199 -3.96 -9.16 30.62
C LEU A 199 -4.29 -10.65 30.71
N ARG A 200 -5.53 -11.05 30.38
CA ARG A 200 -5.98 -12.45 30.39
C ARG A 200 -5.80 -13.16 29.06
N VAL A 201 -5.67 -12.40 27.97
CA VAL A 201 -5.50 -12.91 26.60
C VAL A 201 -4.22 -12.31 25.97
N PRO A 202 -3.03 -12.51 26.56
CA PRO A 202 -1.81 -11.91 26.03
C PRO A 202 -1.39 -12.59 24.72
N ILE A 203 -1.10 -11.78 23.69
CA ILE A 203 -0.37 -12.25 22.51
C ILE A 203 1.12 -12.19 22.84
N ASN A 204 1.66 -13.29 23.39
CA ASN A 204 3.05 -13.35 23.82
C ASN A 204 3.98 -13.76 22.68
N VAL A 205 4.75 -12.82 22.15
CA VAL A 205 5.71 -13.06 21.05
C VAL A 205 6.81 -14.06 21.43
N ALA A 206 7.08 -14.28 22.71
CA ALA A 206 8.03 -15.29 23.17
C ALA A 206 7.50 -16.73 23.03
N ASP A 207 6.21 -16.93 22.81
CA ASP A 207 5.65 -18.25 22.49
C ASP A 207 6.02 -18.62 21.03
N PRO A 208 6.62 -19.79 20.78
CA PRO A 208 7.05 -20.18 19.42
C PRO A 208 5.93 -20.21 18.37
N LYS A 209 4.69 -20.59 18.74
CA LYS A 209 3.55 -20.59 17.80
C LYS A 209 3.15 -19.18 17.42
N VAL A 210 3.17 -18.27 18.39
CA VAL A 210 2.91 -16.84 18.18
C VAL A 210 4.00 -16.23 17.30
N PHE A 211 5.26 -16.57 17.58
CA PHE A 211 6.39 -16.11 16.79
C PHE A 211 6.35 -16.61 15.33
N ILE A 212 5.92 -17.85 15.08
CA ILE A 212 5.68 -18.35 13.71
C ILE A 212 4.67 -17.47 12.99
N GLY A 213 3.56 -17.12 13.65
CA GLY A 213 2.56 -16.20 13.11
C GLY A 213 3.18 -14.86 12.71
N LEU A 214 3.98 -14.27 13.60
CA LEU A 214 4.69 -13.01 13.36
C LEU A 214 5.61 -13.07 12.13
N LEU A 215 6.42 -14.12 12.00
CA LEU A 215 7.34 -14.31 10.87
C LEU A 215 6.59 -14.43 9.55
N ILE A 216 5.53 -15.24 9.52
CA ILE A 216 4.72 -15.42 8.30
C ILE A 216 4.03 -14.10 7.95
N GLY A 217 3.43 -13.43 8.93
CA GLY A 217 2.79 -12.12 8.74
C GLY A 217 3.74 -11.07 8.17
N GLY A 218 4.95 -10.99 8.72
CA GLY A 218 6.01 -10.08 8.22
C GLY A 218 6.46 -10.36 6.79
N SER A 219 6.26 -11.58 6.28
CA SER A 219 6.62 -11.95 4.91
C SER A 219 5.55 -11.59 3.87
N ILE A 220 4.30 -11.35 4.29
CA ILE A 220 3.16 -11.16 3.40
C ILE A 220 3.34 -9.95 2.49
N ALA A 221 3.77 -8.81 3.05
CA ALA A 221 3.96 -7.59 2.27
C ALA A 221 4.96 -7.81 1.12
N PHE A 222 6.05 -8.53 1.39
CA PHE A 222 7.08 -8.82 0.39
C PHE A 222 6.56 -9.72 -0.74
N ILE A 223 5.88 -10.82 -0.42
CA ILE A 223 5.37 -11.73 -1.46
C ILE A 223 4.24 -11.07 -2.26
N PHE A 224 3.36 -10.31 -1.60
CA PHE A 224 2.29 -9.55 -2.25
C PHE A 224 2.88 -8.54 -3.25
N SER A 225 3.84 -7.73 -2.81
CA SER A 225 4.47 -6.73 -3.68
C SER A 225 5.27 -7.38 -4.80
N SER A 226 5.93 -8.52 -4.56
CA SER A 226 6.62 -9.27 -5.63
C SER A 226 5.65 -9.74 -6.71
N LEU A 227 4.47 -10.26 -6.33
CA LEU A 227 3.44 -10.68 -7.28
C LEU A 227 2.92 -9.49 -8.09
N ALA A 228 2.62 -8.38 -7.41
CA ALA A 228 2.11 -7.16 -8.02
C ALA A 228 3.10 -6.57 -9.05
N ILE A 229 4.38 -6.43 -8.66
CA ILE A 229 5.43 -5.88 -9.55
C ILE A 229 5.67 -6.80 -10.75
N ARG A 230 5.71 -8.12 -10.54
CA ARG A 230 5.89 -9.09 -11.64
C ARG A 230 4.73 -9.04 -12.63
N ALA A 231 3.50 -8.89 -12.15
CA ALA A 231 2.30 -8.80 -12.99
C ALA A 231 2.36 -7.57 -13.92
N VAL A 232 2.72 -6.40 -13.37
CA VAL A 232 2.91 -5.17 -14.17
C VAL A 232 4.04 -5.35 -15.16
N GLY A 233 5.20 -5.86 -14.73
CA GLY A 233 6.36 -6.07 -15.60
C GLY A 233 6.08 -6.96 -16.82
N ARG A 234 5.36 -8.08 -16.63
CA ARG A 234 4.94 -8.95 -17.75
C ARG A 234 4.01 -8.22 -18.71
N THR A 235 3.01 -7.51 -18.19
CA THR A 235 2.02 -6.81 -19.00
C THR A 235 2.67 -5.67 -19.78
N ALA A 236 3.56 -4.92 -19.14
CA ALA A 236 4.31 -3.83 -19.77
C ALA A 236 5.15 -4.32 -20.96
N GLN A 237 5.80 -5.49 -20.87
CA GLN A 237 6.55 -6.07 -21.99
C GLN A 237 5.65 -6.35 -23.20
N VAL A 238 4.46 -6.90 -22.98
CA VAL A 238 3.48 -7.17 -24.06
C VAL A 238 2.99 -5.87 -24.68
N VAL A 239 2.68 -4.85 -23.86
CA VAL A 239 2.28 -3.52 -24.34
C VAL A 239 3.39 -2.87 -25.17
N VAL A 240 4.64 -2.91 -24.71
CA VAL A 240 5.78 -2.35 -25.45
C VAL A 240 5.95 -3.05 -26.80
N GLN A 241 5.81 -4.37 -26.86
CA GLN A 241 5.92 -5.10 -28.12
C GLN A 241 4.78 -4.75 -29.07
N GLU A 242 3.54 -4.64 -28.56
CA GLU A 242 2.39 -4.23 -29.36
C GLU A 242 2.57 -2.82 -29.93
N VAL A 243 3.00 -1.86 -29.10
CA VAL A 243 3.32 -0.51 -29.56
C VAL A 243 4.42 -0.56 -30.62
N ARG A 244 5.51 -1.29 -30.41
CA ARG A 244 6.57 -1.44 -31.43
C ARG A 244 6.05 -2.02 -32.74
N ASN A 245 5.16 -3.01 -32.69
CA ASN A 245 4.57 -3.62 -33.87
C ASN A 245 3.73 -2.60 -34.65
N GLN A 246 2.92 -1.79 -33.97
CA GLN A 246 2.11 -0.75 -34.62
C GLN A 246 2.98 0.33 -35.27
N PHE A 247 4.09 0.71 -34.63
CA PHE A 247 5.02 1.73 -35.12
C PHE A 247 6.02 1.21 -36.17
N ALA A 248 6.09 -0.10 -36.40
CA ALA A 248 7.12 -0.73 -37.25
C ALA A 248 7.08 -0.28 -38.72
N ASP A 249 5.89 0.05 -39.25
CA ASP A 249 5.72 0.51 -40.63
C ASP A 249 6.04 2.01 -40.83
N GLY A 250 6.30 2.75 -39.75
CA GLY A 250 6.60 4.18 -39.74
C GLY A 250 5.41 5.10 -40.07
N LYS A 251 4.26 4.58 -40.48
CA LYS A 251 3.10 5.38 -40.93
C LYS A 251 2.41 6.12 -39.80
N ILE A 252 2.55 5.62 -38.58
CA ILE A 252 2.07 6.32 -37.38
C ILE A 252 2.98 7.52 -37.07
N MET A 253 4.31 7.35 -37.16
CA MET A 253 5.27 8.45 -36.93
C MET A 253 5.14 9.57 -37.96
N SER A 254 4.81 9.24 -39.22
CA SER A 254 4.58 10.22 -40.29
C SER A 254 3.20 10.88 -40.22
N GLY A 255 2.31 10.40 -39.34
CA GLY A 255 0.94 10.90 -39.21
C GLY A 255 -0.02 10.41 -40.31
N GLU A 256 0.41 9.52 -41.21
CA GLU A 256 -0.40 8.96 -42.29
C GLU A 256 -1.46 7.95 -41.79
N LYS A 257 -1.20 7.32 -40.64
CA LYS A 257 -2.04 6.29 -40.04
C LYS A 257 -2.31 6.60 -38.57
N ARG A 258 -3.56 6.44 -38.14
CA ARG A 258 -3.91 6.53 -36.71
C ARG A 258 -3.53 5.22 -35.99
N PRO A 259 -3.02 5.29 -34.74
CA PRO A 259 -2.81 4.11 -33.91
C PRO A 259 -4.11 3.33 -33.68
N ASP A 260 -3.99 2.01 -33.49
CA ASP A 260 -5.10 1.19 -33.03
C ASP A 260 -5.02 1.06 -31.49
N TYR A 261 -5.90 1.77 -30.80
CA TYR A 261 -5.93 1.77 -29.34
C TYR A 261 -6.54 0.49 -28.75
N GLY A 262 -7.37 -0.23 -29.52
CA GLY A 262 -8.14 -1.39 -29.04
C GLY A 262 -7.29 -2.53 -28.47
N PRO A 263 -6.25 -3.00 -29.18
CA PRO A 263 -5.36 -4.05 -28.71
C PRO A 263 -4.70 -3.75 -27.37
N VAL A 264 -4.18 -2.52 -27.17
CA VAL A 264 -3.53 -2.11 -25.92
C VAL A 264 -4.53 -2.13 -24.76
N ILE A 265 -5.76 -1.63 -24.98
CA ILE A 265 -6.83 -1.66 -23.98
C ILE A 265 -7.18 -3.10 -23.59
N ASP A 266 -7.32 -4.00 -24.58
CA ASP A 266 -7.68 -5.40 -24.35
C ASP A 266 -6.58 -6.17 -23.58
N ILE A 267 -5.31 -5.93 -23.91
CA ILE A 267 -4.14 -6.48 -23.18
C ILE A 267 -4.20 -6.08 -21.71
N CYS A 268 -4.30 -4.77 -21.43
CA CYS A 268 -4.35 -4.26 -20.06
C CYS A 268 -5.59 -4.77 -19.28
N THR A 269 -6.75 -4.84 -19.94
CA THR A 269 -8.00 -5.30 -19.33
C THR A 269 -7.92 -6.78 -18.94
N LYS A 270 -7.51 -7.65 -19.86
CA LYS A 270 -7.39 -9.09 -19.58
C LYS A 270 -6.33 -9.37 -18.51
N ALA A 271 -5.19 -8.69 -18.60
CA ALA A 271 -4.11 -8.85 -17.64
C ALA A 271 -4.54 -8.44 -16.22
N SER A 272 -5.13 -7.24 -16.06
CA SER A 272 -5.56 -6.75 -14.75
C SER A 272 -6.55 -7.70 -14.04
N LEU A 273 -7.53 -8.24 -14.76
CA LEU A 273 -8.50 -9.19 -14.21
C LEU A 273 -7.84 -10.51 -13.76
N ARG A 274 -6.96 -11.07 -14.59
CA ARG A 274 -6.27 -12.33 -14.28
C ARG A 274 -5.31 -12.15 -13.09
N GLU A 275 -4.49 -11.11 -13.13
CA GLU A 275 -3.39 -10.91 -12.19
C GLU A 275 -3.86 -10.52 -10.78
N LEU A 276 -5.03 -9.86 -10.65
CA LEU A 276 -5.59 -9.47 -9.36
C LEU A 276 -6.07 -10.65 -8.50
N THR A 277 -6.38 -11.79 -9.12
CA THR A 277 -6.97 -12.95 -8.42
C THR A 277 -6.02 -13.51 -7.36
N THR A 278 -4.72 -13.64 -7.68
CA THR A 278 -3.75 -14.26 -6.74
C THR A 278 -3.49 -13.39 -5.51
N PRO A 279 -3.21 -12.08 -5.63
CA PRO A 279 -3.11 -11.18 -4.48
C PRO A 279 -4.38 -11.15 -3.61
N ALA A 280 -5.57 -11.21 -4.21
CA ALA A 280 -6.83 -11.27 -3.47
C ALA A 280 -6.97 -12.57 -2.67
N LEU A 281 -6.66 -13.72 -3.28
CA LEU A 281 -6.65 -15.01 -2.58
C LEU A 281 -5.62 -15.03 -1.44
N LEU A 282 -4.44 -14.43 -1.63
CA LEU A 282 -3.44 -14.28 -0.57
C LEU A 282 -4.00 -13.48 0.62
N ALA A 283 -4.68 -12.36 0.35
CA ALA A 283 -5.28 -11.51 1.38
C ALA A 283 -6.32 -12.25 2.25
N VAL A 284 -7.13 -13.11 1.63
CA VAL A 284 -8.23 -13.81 2.31
C VAL A 284 -7.76 -15.13 2.95
N LEU A 285 -6.98 -15.93 2.23
CA LEU A 285 -6.62 -17.28 2.66
C LEU A 285 -5.48 -17.30 3.69
N ALA A 286 -4.57 -16.33 3.69
CA ALA A 286 -3.46 -16.32 4.66
C ALA A 286 -3.95 -16.25 6.13
N PRO A 287 -4.88 -15.33 6.50
CA PRO A 287 -5.50 -15.36 7.82
C PRO A 287 -6.17 -16.70 8.17
N VAL A 288 -6.87 -17.31 7.22
CA VAL A 288 -7.55 -18.61 7.39
C VAL A 288 -6.54 -19.71 7.71
N ILE A 289 -5.44 -19.78 6.95
CA ILE A 289 -4.38 -20.77 7.13
C ILE A 289 -3.76 -20.66 8.52
N ILE A 290 -3.40 -19.45 8.96
CA ILE A 290 -2.74 -19.24 10.26
C ILE A 290 -3.71 -19.47 11.41
N GLY A 291 -4.93 -18.95 11.30
CA GLY A 291 -5.95 -19.05 12.34
C GLY A 291 -6.37 -20.47 12.63
N PHE A 292 -6.80 -21.22 11.60
CA PHE A 292 -7.24 -22.61 11.76
C PHE A 292 -6.07 -23.59 11.89
N GLY A 293 -4.93 -23.32 11.23
CA GLY A 293 -3.78 -24.22 11.22
C GLY A 293 -2.92 -24.16 12.49
N ILE A 294 -2.79 -22.97 13.10
CA ILE A 294 -1.99 -22.80 14.32
C ILE A 294 -2.90 -22.52 15.51
N ASN A 295 -3.33 -21.27 15.68
CA ASN A 295 -4.33 -20.83 16.66
C ASN A 295 -4.61 -19.32 16.52
N LYS A 296 -5.59 -18.85 17.31
CA LYS A 296 -5.97 -17.45 17.48
C LYS A 296 -4.84 -16.51 17.91
N TYR A 297 -3.87 -16.97 18.70
CA TYR A 297 -2.76 -16.11 19.16
C TYR A 297 -1.72 -15.90 18.05
N ALA A 298 -1.40 -16.94 17.29
CA ALA A 298 -0.56 -16.87 16.11
C ALA A 298 -1.17 -15.98 15.03
N LEU A 299 -2.50 -16.04 14.83
CA LEU A 299 -3.20 -15.13 13.93
C LEU A 299 -3.08 -13.67 14.38
N GLY A 300 -3.19 -13.40 15.69
CA GLY A 300 -2.97 -12.05 16.22
C GLY A 300 -1.56 -11.53 15.96
N ALA A 301 -0.53 -12.37 16.15
CA ALA A 301 0.84 -11.98 15.81
C ALA A 301 1.11 -11.88 14.31
N PHE A 302 0.44 -12.69 13.49
CA PHE A 302 0.44 -12.56 12.03
C PHE A 302 -0.05 -11.18 11.61
N LEU A 303 -1.17 -10.71 12.16
CA LEU A 303 -1.68 -9.37 11.89
C LEU A 303 -0.65 -8.30 12.28
N ALA A 304 0.00 -8.43 13.45
CA ALA A 304 1.03 -7.50 13.87
C ALA A 304 2.21 -7.44 12.87
N GLY A 305 2.65 -8.59 12.36
CA GLY A 305 3.70 -8.67 11.34
C GLY A 305 3.28 -8.04 10.00
N VAL A 306 2.04 -8.30 9.56
CA VAL A 306 1.47 -7.71 8.33
C VAL A 306 1.37 -6.20 8.45
N ILE A 307 0.93 -5.67 9.59
CA ILE A 307 0.80 -4.23 9.81
C ILE A 307 2.17 -3.54 9.77
N LEU A 308 3.16 -4.08 10.50
CA LEU A 308 4.51 -3.51 10.57
C LEU A 308 5.17 -3.47 9.19
N THR A 309 5.27 -4.63 8.54
CA THR A 309 5.98 -4.74 7.26
C THR A 309 5.18 -4.14 6.11
N GLY A 310 3.85 -4.26 6.14
CA GLY A 310 2.96 -3.66 5.16
C GLY A 310 3.05 -2.14 5.17
N GLN A 311 3.11 -1.51 6.35
CA GLN A 311 3.37 -0.07 6.47
C GLN A 311 4.73 0.30 5.85
N LEU A 312 5.81 -0.30 6.34
CA LEU A 312 7.16 0.02 5.84
C LEU A 312 7.28 -0.14 4.33
N MET A 313 6.77 -1.24 3.78
CA MET A 313 6.81 -1.49 2.33
C MET A 313 5.91 -0.53 1.55
N ALA A 314 4.73 -0.20 2.06
CA ALA A 314 3.82 0.71 1.37
C ALA A 314 4.40 2.12 1.25
N ASN A 315 4.93 2.65 2.34
CA ASN A 315 5.57 3.96 2.31
C ASN A 315 6.83 3.95 1.45
N TYR A 316 7.62 2.88 1.49
CA TYR A 316 8.79 2.72 0.62
C TYR A 316 8.38 2.82 -0.85
N PHE A 317 7.39 2.02 -1.27
CA PHE A 317 6.96 1.99 -2.67
C PHE A 317 6.33 3.30 -3.12
N ASN A 318 5.44 3.87 -2.31
CA ASN A 318 4.76 5.13 -2.64
C ASN A 318 5.75 6.29 -2.77
N ASN A 319 6.66 6.42 -1.80
CA ASN A 319 7.56 7.57 -1.74
C ASN A 319 8.73 7.42 -2.71
N ALA A 320 9.33 6.23 -2.86
CA ALA A 320 10.38 6.02 -3.85
C ALA A 320 9.86 6.28 -5.27
N GLY A 321 8.69 5.73 -5.62
CA GLY A 321 8.07 5.96 -6.92
C GLY A 321 7.68 7.42 -7.14
N GLY A 322 7.07 8.08 -6.15
CA GLY A 322 6.75 9.51 -6.24
C GLY A 322 8.00 10.39 -6.38
N ALA A 323 9.08 10.06 -5.68
CA ALA A 323 10.33 10.79 -5.75
C ALA A 323 11.05 10.63 -7.09
N TRP A 324 11.01 9.44 -7.72
CA TRP A 324 11.55 9.25 -9.07
C TRP A 324 10.76 10.04 -10.12
N ASP A 325 9.44 10.04 -10.04
CA ASP A 325 8.58 10.81 -10.94
C ASP A 325 8.85 12.30 -10.83
N ASN A 326 8.89 12.81 -9.60
CA ASN A 326 9.13 14.23 -9.38
C ASN A 326 10.58 14.61 -9.67
N ALA A 327 11.57 13.71 -9.54
CA ALA A 327 12.91 13.95 -10.04
C ALA A 327 12.94 14.08 -11.56
N LYS A 328 12.18 13.27 -12.30
CA LYS A 328 12.00 13.43 -13.75
C LYS A 328 11.35 14.79 -14.07
N LYS A 329 10.26 15.15 -13.39
CA LYS A 329 9.57 16.44 -13.58
C LYS A 329 10.49 17.64 -13.30
N TYR A 330 11.29 17.57 -12.24
CA TYR A 330 12.29 18.59 -11.91
C TYR A 330 13.27 18.85 -13.06
N ILE A 331 13.67 17.80 -13.78
CA ILE A 331 14.52 17.90 -14.97
C ILE A 331 13.73 18.42 -16.17
N GLU A 332 12.47 17.99 -16.33
CA GLU A 332 11.57 18.50 -17.38
C GLU A 332 11.35 20.02 -17.30
N ASP A 333 11.39 20.60 -16.09
CA ASP A 333 11.30 22.04 -15.82
C ASP A 333 12.58 22.83 -16.16
N GLY A 334 13.62 22.16 -16.69
CA GLY A 334 14.83 22.79 -17.20
C GLY A 334 16.08 22.62 -16.33
N ASN A 335 15.97 21.92 -15.20
CA ASN A 335 17.14 21.56 -14.39
C ASN A 335 17.90 20.37 -15.00
N GLU A 336 19.16 20.16 -14.61
CA GLU A 336 20.02 19.04 -15.04
C GLU A 336 20.11 18.81 -16.57
N GLY A 337 19.91 19.87 -17.36
CA GLY A 337 19.99 19.83 -18.82
C GLY A 337 18.65 19.73 -19.55
N GLY A 338 17.52 19.65 -18.84
CA GLY A 338 16.19 19.74 -19.47
C GLY A 338 15.72 18.49 -20.21
N LYS A 339 14.52 18.57 -20.80
CA LYS A 339 13.93 17.51 -21.64
C LYS A 339 14.88 17.11 -22.79
N GLY A 340 15.03 15.80 -22.96
CA GLY A 340 15.83 15.19 -24.03
C GLY A 340 17.32 15.00 -23.71
N SER A 341 17.80 15.54 -22.59
CA SER A 341 19.16 15.30 -22.08
C SER A 341 19.38 13.82 -21.68
N GLU A 342 20.65 13.42 -21.52
CA GLU A 342 20.97 12.10 -20.97
C GLU A 342 20.49 11.95 -19.52
N SER A 343 20.53 13.04 -18.73
CA SER A 343 19.94 13.11 -17.39
C SER A 343 18.45 12.81 -17.40
N HIS A 344 17.71 13.40 -18.35
CA HIS A 344 16.28 13.16 -18.53
C HIS A 344 15.99 11.70 -18.89
N LYS A 345 16.76 11.11 -19.80
CA LYS A 345 16.63 9.67 -20.13
C LYS A 345 16.88 8.79 -18.90
N ALA A 346 17.87 9.11 -18.08
CA ALA A 346 18.13 8.38 -16.84
C ALA A 346 16.98 8.51 -15.82
N ALA A 347 16.39 9.69 -15.69
CA ALA A 347 15.24 9.91 -14.81
C ALA A 347 13.99 9.16 -15.28
N ILE A 348 13.74 9.07 -16.59
CA ILE A 348 12.65 8.25 -17.14
C ILE A 348 12.81 6.77 -16.75
N ILE A 349 14.03 6.24 -16.73
CA ILE A 349 14.26 4.87 -16.25
C ILE A 349 13.93 4.73 -14.76
N GLY A 350 14.27 5.73 -13.93
CA GLY A 350 13.88 5.74 -12.52
C GLY A 350 12.36 5.75 -12.33
N ASP A 351 11.66 6.61 -13.06
CA ASP A 351 10.19 6.73 -12.99
C ASP A 351 9.48 5.45 -13.44
N THR A 352 9.93 4.85 -14.56
CA THR A 352 9.37 3.58 -15.05
C THR A 352 9.62 2.39 -14.11
N VAL A 353 10.68 2.43 -13.30
CA VAL A 353 10.87 1.49 -12.15
C VAL A 353 9.88 1.81 -11.02
N GLY A 354 9.60 3.10 -10.80
CA GLY A 354 8.70 3.63 -9.79
C GLY A 354 7.20 3.43 -10.05
N ASP A 355 6.76 3.35 -11.30
CA ASP A 355 5.35 3.17 -11.66
C ASP A 355 4.69 1.93 -11.01
N PRO A 356 5.22 0.70 -11.13
CA PRO A 356 4.65 -0.44 -10.44
C PRO A 356 4.74 -0.32 -8.91
N PHE A 357 5.64 0.51 -8.39
CA PHE A 357 5.78 0.74 -6.95
C PHE A 357 4.67 1.68 -6.46
N LYS A 358 4.58 2.89 -7.00
CA LYS A 358 3.67 3.93 -6.51
C LYS A 358 2.22 3.73 -6.93
N ASP A 359 1.93 3.02 -8.03
CA ASP A 359 0.56 2.92 -8.56
C ASP A 359 -0.01 1.50 -8.54
N THR A 360 0.76 0.50 -8.11
CA THR A 360 0.27 -0.88 -8.00
C THR A 360 0.62 -1.49 -6.65
N ALA A 361 1.89 -1.74 -6.35
CA ALA A 361 2.29 -2.46 -5.14
C ALA A 361 2.06 -1.66 -3.86
N GLY A 362 2.50 -0.41 -3.81
CA GLY A 362 2.44 0.46 -2.63
C GLY A 362 1.01 0.75 -2.17
N PRO A 363 0.12 1.29 -3.02
CA PRO A 363 -1.26 1.59 -2.63
C PRO A 363 -2.04 0.34 -2.25
N ALA A 364 -1.77 -0.80 -2.92
CA ALA A 364 -2.50 -2.05 -2.68
C ALA A 364 -2.14 -2.74 -1.35
N LEU A 365 -1.02 -2.35 -0.70
CA LEU A 365 -0.71 -2.80 0.66
C LEU A 365 -1.68 -2.21 1.71
N ASN A 366 -2.29 -1.04 1.46
CA ASN A 366 -3.32 -0.47 2.33
C ASN A 366 -4.55 -1.39 2.46
N PRO A 367 -5.28 -1.71 1.37
CA PRO A 367 -6.42 -2.60 1.46
C PRO A 367 -6.01 -4.01 1.90
N LEU A 368 -4.80 -4.49 1.57
CA LEU A 368 -4.30 -5.76 2.07
C LEU A 368 -4.32 -5.84 3.60
N ILE A 369 -3.75 -4.84 4.28
CA ILE A 369 -3.76 -4.76 5.76
C ILE A 369 -5.20 -4.75 6.28
N LYS A 370 -6.08 -3.93 5.69
CA LYS A 370 -7.48 -3.81 6.13
C LYS A 370 -8.27 -5.10 5.93
N VAL A 371 -8.16 -5.73 4.77
CA VAL A 371 -8.85 -6.98 4.44
C VAL A 371 -8.38 -8.10 5.36
N MET A 372 -7.06 -8.25 5.58
CA MET A 372 -6.56 -9.29 6.48
C MET A 372 -7.05 -9.13 7.91
N ASN A 373 -7.09 -7.89 8.44
CA ASN A 373 -7.65 -7.62 9.76
C ASN A 373 -9.15 -7.94 9.84
N LEU A 374 -9.93 -7.51 8.86
CA LEU A 374 -11.38 -7.74 8.81
C LEU A 374 -11.70 -9.24 8.70
N VAL A 375 -11.05 -9.94 7.77
CA VAL A 375 -11.22 -11.40 7.59
C VAL A 375 -10.87 -12.11 8.89
N SER A 376 -9.76 -11.74 9.53
CA SER A 376 -9.34 -12.36 10.80
C SER A 376 -10.39 -12.21 11.90
N LEU A 377 -10.97 -11.01 12.06
CA LEU A 377 -12.04 -10.77 13.03
C LEU A 377 -13.30 -11.58 12.70
N LEU A 378 -13.66 -11.67 11.42
CA LEU A 378 -14.85 -12.39 10.97
C LEU A 378 -14.75 -13.89 11.25
N ILE A 379 -13.59 -14.50 11.01
CA ILE A 379 -13.40 -15.96 11.17
C ILE A 379 -13.00 -16.36 12.60
N LEU A 380 -12.65 -15.40 13.45
CA LEU A 380 -12.12 -15.66 14.79
C LEU A 380 -13.07 -16.50 15.68
N PRO A 381 -14.39 -16.24 15.76
CA PRO A 381 -15.30 -17.11 16.51
C PRO A 381 -15.32 -18.55 16.00
N ALA A 382 -15.23 -18.74 14.68
CA ALA A 382 -15.15 -20.06 14.07
C ALA A 382 -13.84 -20.79 14.42
N ILE A 383 -12.71 -20.07 14.47
CA ILE A 383 -11.43 -20.63 14.92
C ILE A 383 -11.52 -21.13 16.37
N ILE A 384 -12.16 -20.36 17.25
CA ILE A 384 -12.28 -20.67 18.67
C ILE A 384 -13.21 -21.87 18.87
N SER A 385 -14.38 -21.88 18.24
CA SER A 385 -15.35 -22.98 18.35
C SER A 385 -14.84 -24.33 17.81
N LEU A 386 -13.91 -24.31 16.84
CA LEU A 386 -13.27 -25.50 16.29
C LEU A 386 -11.95 -25.86 16.98
N GLU A 387 -11.58 -25.17 18.07
CA GLU A 387 -10.37 -25.47 18.82
C GLU A 387 -10.44 -26.90 19.40
N GLY A 388 -9.41 -27.72 19.11
CA GLY A 388 -9.37 -29.14 19.50
C GLY A 388 -10.07 -30.11 18.54
N ARG A 389 -10.67 -29.64 17.44
CA ARG A 389 -11.25 -30.50 16.38
C ARG A 389 -10.32 -30.62 15.17
N ASP A 390 -10.20 -31.82 14.61
CA ASP A 390 -9.34 -32.07 13.44
C ASP A 390 -9.81 -31.35 12.18
N SER A 391 -11.10 -31.00 12.10
CA SER A 391 -11.68 -30.26 10.97
C SER A 391 -11.00 -28.91 10.71
N ARG A 392 -10.37 -28.29 11.71
CA ARG A 392 -9.62 -27.04 11.52
C ARG A 392 -8.41 -27.24 10.60
N PHE A 393 -7.73 -28.38 10.71
CA PHE A 393 -6.56 -28.68 9.91
C PHE A 393 -6.94 -29.00 8.47
N LEU A 394 -8.13 -29.57 8.25
CA LEU A 394 -8.68 -29.75 6.91
C LEU A 394 -8.91 -28.39 6.23
N ILE A 395 -9.54 -27.43 6.93
CA ILE A 395 -9.76 -26.07 6.41
C ILE A 395 -8.41 -25.43 6.06
N ALA A 396 -7.46 -25.42 6.99
CA ALA A 396 -6.13 -24.85 6.77
C ALA A 396 -5.38 -25.53 5.61
N GLY A 397 -5.46 -26.86 5.51
CA GLY A 397 -4.84 -27.65 4.45
C GLY A 397 -5.41 -27.33 3.07
N LEU A 398 -6.74 -27.30 2.92
CA LEU A 398 -7.40 -26.94 1.66
C LEU A 398 -7.08 -25.49 1.26
N SER A 399 -7.15 -24.55 2.20
CA SER A 399 -6.77 -23.16 1.93
C SER A 399 -5.31 -23.02 1.50
N THR A 400 -4.41 -23.81 2.10
CA THR A 400 -2.99 -23.83 1.73
C THR A 400 -2.80 -24.36 0.31
N ILE A 401 -3.48 -25.45 -0.07
CA ILE A 401 -3.40 -26.01 -1.42
C ILE A 401 -3.89 -25.00 -2.46
N VAL A 402 -5.02 -24.35 -2.22
CA VAL A 402 -5.58 -23.33 -3.12
C VAL A 402 -4.61 -22.15 -3.25
N LEU A 403 -4.08 -21.65 -2.14
CA LEU A 403 -3.15 -20.52 -2.17
C LEU A 403 -1.83 -20.84 -2.88
N LEU A 404 -1.23 -22.00 -2.58
CA LEU A 404 0.01 -22.43 -3.24
C LEU A 404 -0.23 -22.68 -4.73
N GLY A 405 -1.38 -23.25 -5.11
CA GLY A 405 -1.80 -23.40 -6.50
C GLY A 405 -1.90 -22.05 -7.23
N ALA A 406 -2.55 -21.06 -6.60
CA ALA A 406 -2.67 -19.71 -7.16
C ALA A 406 -1.31 -19.01 -7.32
N ILE A 407 -0.44 -19.09 -6.30
CA ILE A 407 0.91 -18.52 -6.37
C ILE A 407 1.74 -19.23 -7.45
N ALA A 408 1.66 -20.55 -7.56
CA ALA A 408 2.37 -21.31 -8.59
C ALA A 408 1.87 -20.96 -10.00
N PHE A 409 0.56 -20.78 -10.17
CA PHE A 409 -0.05 -20.34 -11.43
C PHE A 409 0.46 -18.95 -11.84
N SER A 410 0.38 -17.97 -10.94
CA SER A 410 0.87 -16.60 -11.20
C SER A 410 2.38 -16.52 -11.48
N LYS A 411 3.17 -17.47 -10.92
CA LYS A 411 4.61 -17.58 -11.22
C LYS A 411 4.91 -18.29 -12.54
N ARG A 412 4.06 -19.20 -13.02
CA ARG A 412 4.31 -19.98 -14.25
C ARG A 412 4.07 -19.20 -15.53
N GLU A 413 3.19 -18.21 -15.52
CA GLU A 413 2.89 -17.39 -16.71
C GLU A 413 4.01 -16.41 -17.11
N THR A 414 5.23 -16.55 -16.60
CA THR A 414 6.44 -15.90 -17.14
C THR A 414 6.88 -16.41 -18.52
N GLY A 415 6.16 -17.35 -19.14
CA GLY A 415 6.41 -17.83 -20.51
C GLY A 415 6.03 -16.85 -21.64
N GLY A 416 5.90 -15.55 -21.34
CA GLY A 416 5.48 -14.53 -22.31
C GLY A 416 6.42 -14.32 -23.49
N ILE A 417 7.64 -14.87 -23.46
CA ILE A 417 8.59 -14.79 -24.58
C ILE A 417 8.40 -15.97 -25.55
N GLU A 418 8.09 -17.18 -25.07
CA GLU A 418 7.99 -18.38 -25.93
C GLU A 418 6.68 -18.45 -26.73
N ALA A 419 5.60 -17.80 -26.26
CA ALA A 419 4.32 -17.79 -26.97
C ALA A 419 4.26 -16.82 -28.17
N LEU A 420 5.31 -16.00 -28.39
CA LEU A 420 5.35 -14.95 -29.40
C LEU A 420 6.14 -15.32 -30.67
N ASP A 421 6.86 -16.44 -30.66
CA ASP A 421 7.52 -16.99 -31.86
C ASP A 421 6.58 -17.88 -32.70
N ALA A 422 5.29 -17.97 -32.35
CA ALA A 422 4.32 -18.63 -33.21
C ALA A 422 4.08 -17.77 -34.46
N PRO A 423 4.36 -18.28 -35.68
CA PRO A 423 4.15 -17.52 -36.90
C PRO A 423 2.68 -17.13 -37.00
N VAL A 424 2.43 -15.84 -37.20
CA VAL A 424 1.11 -15.28 -37.48
C VAL A 424 0.48 -16.12 -38.59
N SER A 425 -0.54 -16.89 -38.24
CA SER A 425 -1.32 -17.64 -39.22
C SER A 425 -1.88 -16.65 -40.24
N THR A 426 -1.56 -16.91 -41.51
CA THR A 426 -2.00 -16.15 -42.68
C THR A 426 -3.52 -15.87 -42.63
N PRO A 427 -3.99 -14.72 -43.15
CA PRO A 427 -5.41 -14.41 -43.19
C PRO A 427 -6.13 -15.49 -44.01
N VAL A 428 -7.18 -16.07 -43.43
CA VAL A 428 -8.17 -16.82 -44.19
C VAL A 428 -8.90 -15.81 -45.06
N GLY A 429 -8.88 -16.04 -46.38
CA GLY A 429 -9.30 -15.10 -47.42
C GLY A 429 -10.79 -14.86 -47.56
#